data_AF-A0AAW6ALJ5-F1
#
_entry.id   AF-A0AAW6ALJ5-F1
#
_cell.length_a   1.000
_cell.length_b   1.000
_cell.length_c   1.000
_cell.angle_alpha   90.00
_cell.angle_beta   90.00
_cell.angle_gamma   90.00
#
_symmetry.space_group_name_H-M   'P 1'
#
loop_
_entity.id
_entity.type
_entity.pdbx_description
1 polymer ?
#
loop_
_entity_poly.entity_id
_entity_poly.type
_entity_poly.pdbx_seq_one_letter_code
_entity_poly.pdbx_strand_id
1 'polypeptide(L)'
;MAERPTYKLRFLDPKKRFPVMPEQPAGRSYGVVWKLFGEDPHESCYAVEFVGKSHVSLLGYVSVSGEVYKVDRPVSEAPLPNDPDMELVLDESDSSIGEIMVREANGAMRTCAQTAGSPEGPMREQSDHETWNSTRALPYGEFMASMFLRYVIFANSESAIANTAGVDGLDADMQNVVDKIKLV
;
A
#
# COMPACT_ATOMS: atom_id res chain seq x y z
N MET A 1 15.98 -6.51 4.56
CA MET A 1 15.25 -5.32 4.05
C MET A 1 15.74 -4.12 4.84
N ALA A 2 16.10 -3.01 4.18
CA ALA A 2 16.46 -1.80 4.90
C ALA A 2 15.26 -1.28 5.71
N GLU A 3 15.50 -0.80 6.91
CA GLU A 3 14.46 -0.21 7.77
C GLU A 3 13.95 1.08 7.12
N ARG A 4 12.62 1.20 6.93
CA ARG A 4 12.04 2.41 6.32
C ARG A 4 12.17 3.59 7.30
N PRO A 5 12.47 4.80 6.81
CA PRO A 5 12.45 6.00 7.65
C PRO A 5 11.12 6.17 8.40
N THR A 6 11.20 6.76 9.58
CA THR A 6 10.03 7.17 10.35
C THR A 6 10.04 8.68 10.54
N TYR A 7 8.86 9.28 10.44
CA TYR A 7 8.67 10.72 10.55
C TYR A 7 7.78 11.03 11.73
N LYS A 8 8.22 11.98 12.56
CA LYS A 8 7.50 12.38 13.77
C LYS A 8 6.33 13.30 13.41
N LEU A 9 5.14 12.89 13.80
CA LEU A 9 3.93 13.70 13.74
C LEU A 9 3.85 14.68 14.92
N ARG A 10 3.48 15.91 14.61
CA ARG A 10 3.04 16.93 15.55
C ARG A 10 1.56 16.72 15.87
N PHE A 11 1.11 17.35 16.95
CA PHE A 11 -0.25 17.19 17.46
C PHE A 11 -1.30 17.60 16.41
N LEU A 12 -1.09 18.74 15.76
CA LEU A 12 -2.00 19.34 14.78
C LEU A 12 -1.79 18.86 13.34
N ASP A 13 -0.83 17.96 13.11
CA ASP A 13 -0.62 17.44 11.75
C ASP A 13 -1.88 16.70 11.30
N PRO A 14 -2.41 17.06 10.13
CA PRO A 14 -3.68 16.53 9.69
C PRO A 14 -3.43 15.10 9.21
N LYS A 15 -4.23 14.19 9.77
CA LYS A 15 -4.07 12.74 9.59
C LYS A 15 -5.39 12.04 9.80
N LYS A 16 -5.53 10.86 9.20
CA LYS A 16 -6.63 9.95 9.46
C LYS A 16 -6.13 8.53 9.52
N ARG A 17 -6.52 7.81 10.56
CA ARG A 17 -6.36 6.35 10.64
C ARG A 17 -7.59 5.70 10.02
N PHE A 18 -7.37 4.71 9.17
CA PHE A 18 -8.47 3.90 8.67
C PHE A 18 -8.91 2.89 9.75
N PRO A 19 -10.22 2.57 9.83
CA PRO A 19 -10.67 1.33 10.44
C PRO A 19 -9.91 0.13 9.86
N VAL A 20 -9.68 -0.89 10.68
CA VAL A 20 -8.94 -2.09 10.27
C VAL A 20 -9.57 -2.68 9.01
N MET A 21 -8.75 -2.86 7.97
CA MET A 21 -9.15 -3.55 6.74
C MET A 21 -8.99 -5.07 6.93
N PRO A 22 -9.84 -5.92 6.31
CA PRO A 22 -9.74 -7.37 6.42
C PRO A 22 -8.36 -7.93 6.02
N GLU A 23 -7.75 -7.36 4.98
CA GLU A 23 -6.45 -7.78 4.42
C GLU A 23 -5.26 -7.16 5.16
N GLN A 24 -5.53 -6.32 6.17
CA GLN A 24 -4.50 -5.60 6.90
C GLN A 24 -3.69 -6.56 7.79
N PRO A 25 -2.34 -6.48 7.78
CA PRO A 25 -1.53 -7.27 8.70
C PRO A 25 -1.85 -6.97 10.17
N ALA A 26 -1.95 -8.03 10.98
CA ALA A 26 -2.36 -7.94 12.38
C ALA A 26 -1.47 -7.00 13.20
N GLY A 27 -2.09 -6.19 14.08
CA GLY A 27 -1.38 -5.29 14.98
C GLY A 27 -0.79 -4.03 14.34
N ARG A 28 -0.92 -3.86 13.02
CA ARG A 28 -0.46 -2.67 12.30
C ARG A 28 -1.60 -1.66 12.16
N SER A 29 -1.28 -0.40 11.88
CA SER A 29 -2.28 0.66 11.68
C SER A 29 -1.90 1.48 10.45
N TYR A 30 -2.87 1.73 9.58
CA TYR A 30 -2.67 2.45 8.33
C TYR A 30 -3.63 3.61 8.19
N GLY A 31 -3.32 4.50 7.25
CA GLY A 31 -4.17 5.63 6.92
C GLY A 31 -3.43 6.63 6.08
N VAL A 32 -3.78 7.90 6.27
CA VAL A 32 -3.26 9.01 5.49
C VAL A 32 -2.77 10.15 6.37
N VAL A 33 -1.81 10.90 5.82
CA VAL A 33 -1.39 12.22 6.30
C VAL A 33 -1.38 13.17 5.11
N TRP A 34 -1.56 14.45 5.37
CA TRP A 34 -1.55 15.49 4.33
C TRP A 34 -0.67 16.64 4.77
N LYS A 35 -0.03 17.32 3.82
CA LYS A 35 0.72 18.58 4.06
C LYS A 35 1.82 18.46 5.13
N LEU A 36 2.33 17.26 5.36
CA LEU A 36 3.33 16.99 6.41
C LEU A 36 4.71 17.54 6.04
N PHE A 37 5.02 17.57 4.74
CA PHE A 37 6.35 17.89 4.22
C PHE A 37 6.39 19.19 3.41
N GLY A 38 5.43 20.09 3.66
CA GLY A 38 5.25 21.33 2.92
C GLY A 38 3.98 21.32 2.06
N GLU A 39 3.75 22.42 1.35
CA GLU A 39 2.70 22.49 0.33
C GLU A 39 3.24 21.91 -0.97
N ASP A 40 2.51 20.92 -1.50
CA ASP A 40 2.75 20.33 -2.81
C ASP A 40 1.42 20.38 -3.57
N PRO A 41 1.33 21.13 -4.69
CA PRO A 41 0.08 21.27 -5.44
C PRO A 41 -0.36 19.97 -6.13
N HIS A 42 0.54 18.99 -6.27
CA HIS A 42 0.23 17.69 -6.82
C HIS A 42 -0.17 16.67 -5.74
N GLU A 43 0.06 16.98 -4.46
CA GLU A 43 -0.23 16.05 -3.37
C GLU A 43 -1.74 16.06 -3.08
N SER A 44 -2.35 14.89 -3.19
CA SER A 44 -3.61 14.64 -2.49
C SER A 44 -3.35 14.19 -1.05
N CYS A 45 -2.48 13.19 -0.85
CA CYS A 45 -2.06 12.72 0.48
C CYS A 45 -0.84 11.79 0.40
N TYR A 46 -0.26 11.45 1.55
CA TYR A 46 0.56 10.25 1.69
C TYR A 46 -0.22 9.12 2.36
N ALA A 47 -0.13 7.92 1.77
CA ALA A 47 -0.50 6.68 2.44
C ALA A 47 0.62 6.24 3.39
N VAL A 48 0.26 5.93 4.63
CA VAL A 48 1.23 5.67 5.70
C VAL A 48 0.87 4.49 6.57
N GLU A 49 1.89 3.93 7.21
CA GLU A 49 1.76 3.13 8.41
C GLU A 49 2.02 4.00 9.65
N PHE A 50 1.15 3.92 10.65
CA PHE A 50 1.36 4.56 11.94
C PHE A 50 2.23 3.68 12.83
N VAL A 51 3.47 4.10 13.04
CA VAL A 51 4.45 3.43 13.90
C VAL A 51 4.35 4.03 15.30
N GLY A 52 3.55 3.38 16.15
CA GLY A 52 3.22 3.90 17.48
C GLY A 52 2.30 5.13 17.44
N LYS A 53 2.38 5.97 18.47
CA LYS A 53 1.41 7.07 18.66
C LYS A 53 1.67 8.29 17.76
N SER A 54 2.93 8.60 17.51
CA SER A 54 3.36 9.88 16.94
C SER A 54 4.38 9.74 15.82
N HIS A 55 4.56 8.56 15.23
CA HIS A 55 5.41 8.40 14.07
C HIS A 55 4.65 7.72 12.94
N VAL A 56 5.09 7.99 11.72
CA VAL A 56 4.60 7.36 10.50
C VAL A 56 5.77 6.90 9.66
N SER A 57 5.59 5.79 8.95
CA SER A 57 6.42 5.41 7.82
C SER A 57 5.63 5.61 6.54
N LEU A 58 6.25 6.24 5.55
CA LEU A 58 5.64 6.45 4.24
C LEU A 58 5.57 5.13 3.47
N LEU A 59 4.48 4.95 2.75
CA LEU A 59 4.22 3.79 1.89
C LEU A 59 3.93 4.21 0.46
N GLY A 60 3.17 5.30 0.30
CA GLY A 60 2.83 5.80 -1.01
C GLY A 60 2.48 7.29 -1.02
N TYR A 61 2.68 7.91 -2.17
CA TYR A 61 2.27 9.26 -2.49
C TYR A 61 1.06 9.18 -3.42
N VAL A 62 -0.05 9.83 -3.05
CA VAL A 62 -1.27 9.91 -3.85
C VAL A 62 -1.31 11.28 -4.50
N SER A 63 -1.25 11.30 -5.83
CA SER A 63 -1.37 12.51 -6.63
C SER A 63 -2.84 12.93 -6.77
N VAL A 64 -3.08 14.21 -7.00
CA VAL A 64 -4.38 14.76 -7.42
C VAL A 64 -4.80 14.30 -8.84
N SER A 65 -3.87 13.79 -9.65
CA SER A 65 -4.09 13.38 -11.05
C SER A 65 -4.65 11.97 -11.24
N GLY A 66 -4.81 11.17 -10.18
CA GLY A 66 -5.21 9.76 -10.28
C GLY A 66 -4.07 8.78 -10.02
N GLU A 67 -2.83 9.24 -9.96
CA GLU A 67 -1.63 8.40 -9.85
C GLU A 67 -1.21 8.16 -8.39
N VAL A 68 -0.73 6.96 -8.09
CA VAL A 68 -0.20 6.58 -6.78
C VAL A 68 1.14 5.86 -6.94
N TYR A 69 2.14 6.32 -6.19
CA TYR A 69 3.52 5.85 -6.27
C TYR A 69 3.96 5.30 -4.93
N LYS A 70 4.66 4.16 -4.90
CA LYS A 70 5.39 3.69 -3.72
C LYS A 70 6.52 4.66 -3.41
N VAL A 71 6.54 5.14 -2.17
CA VAL A 71 7.62 6.00 -1.66
C VAL A 71 7.94 5.62 -0.22
N ASP A 72 9.20 5.75 0.16
CA ASP A 72 9.66 5.62 1.55
C ASP A 72 10.17 6.95 2.13
N ARG A 73 10.19 8.01 1.31
CA ARG A 73 10.63 9.38 1.64
C ARG A 73 9.69 10.42 1.02
N PRO A 74 9.65 11.65 1.55
CA PRO A 74 8.91 12.75 0.95
C PRO A 74 9.39 13.06 -0.47
N VAL A 75 8.46 13.49 -1.32
CA VAL A 75 8.76 13.88 -2.71
C VAL A 75 9.76 15.04 -2.79
N SER A 76 9.76 15.92 -1.77
CA SER A 76 10.75 16.99 -1.63
C SER A 76 12.19 16.50 -1.41
N GLU A 77 12.36 15.27 -0.93
CA GLU A 77 13.66 14.65 -0.66
C GLU A 77 14.08 13.66 -1.75
N ALA A 78 13.12 12.96 -2.36
CA ALA A 78 13.33 12.00 -3.43
C ALA A 78 12.23 12.15 -4.49
N PRO A 79 12.57 12.41 -5.76
CA PRO A 79 11.58 12.58 -6.81
C PRO A 79 10.79 11.28 -7.03
N LEU A 80 9.56 11.43 -7.50
CA LEU A 80 8.71 10.30 -7.87
C LEU A 80 9.35 9.50 -9.03
N PRO A 81 9.17 8.17 -9.06
CA PRO A 81 9.43 7.38 -10.25
C PRO A 81 8.61 7.88 -11.45
N ASN A 82 9.07 7.59 -12.67
CA ASN A 82 8.34 7.95 -13.88
C ASN A 82 6.98 7.26 -13.99
N ASP A 83 6.87 6.09 -13.37
CA ASP A 83 5.82 5.11 -13.58
C ASP A 83 5.03 4.91 -12.27
N PRO A 84 3.71 5.14 -12.23
CA PRO A 84 2.90 4.92 -11.04
C PRO A 84 2.71 3.44 -10.74
N ASP A 85 2.59 3.07 -9.46
CA ASP A 85 2.26 1.70 -9.03
C ASP A 85 0.76 1.41 -9.13
N MET A 86 -0.07 2.43 -9.07
CA MET A 86 -1.51 2.34 -9.22
C MET A 86 -2.07 3.64 -9.81
N GLU A 87 -3.14 3.53 -10.59
CA GLU A 87 -3.79 4.65 -11.25
C GLU A 87 -5.31 4.50 -11.20
N LEU A 88 -6.01 5.62 -11.03
CA LEU A 88 -7.44 5.75 -11.30
C LEU A 88 -7.63 6.24 -12.74
N VAL A 89 -8.29 5.42 -13.55
CA VAL A 89 -8.67 5.78 -14.92
C VAL A 89 -10.18 6.02 -14.93
N LEU A 90 -10.60 7.26 -15.19
CA LEU A 90 -12.02 7.61 -15.30
C LEU A 90 -12.54 7.28 -16.70
N ASP A 91 -13.81 6.89 -16.78
CA ASP A 91 -14.50 6.72 -18.06
C ASP A 91 -14.66 8.08 -18.75
N GLU A 92 -14.33 8.13 -20.05
CA GLU A 92 -14.37 9.37 -20.83
C GLU A 92 -15.78 9.92 -21.03
N SER A 93 -16.79 9.04 -21.02
CA SER A 93 -18.20 9.39 -21.22
C SER A 93 -18.91 9.71 -19.90
N ASP A 94 -18.46 9.12 -18.79
CA ASP A 94 -19.00 9.35 -17.45
C ASP A 94 -17.90 9.34 -16.37
N SER A 95 -17.43 10.52 -15.98
CA SER A 95 -16.39 10.68 -14.96
C SER A 95 -16.81 10.28 -13.54
N SER A 96 -18.07 9.86 -13.34
CA SER A 96 -18.52 9.22 -12.10
C SER A 96 -18.22 7.72 -12.06
N ILE A 97 -17.71 7.15 -13.14
CA ILE A 97 -17.28 5.76 -13.26
C ILE A 97 -15.77 5.76 -13.51
N GLY A 98 -15.07 4.83 -12.88
CA GLY A 98 -13.64 4.66 -13.12
C GLY A 98 -13.13 3.30 -12.72
N GLU A 99 -11.90 3.01 -13.11
CA GLU A 99 -11.21 1.76 -12.86
C GLU A 99 -9.91 2.02 -12.08
N ILE A 100 -9.64 1.15 -11.09
CA ILE A 100 -8.34 1.10 -10.43
C ILE A 100 -7.46 0.11 -11.17
N MET A 101 -6.39 0.64 -11.74
CA MET A 101 -5.35 -0.08 -12.45
C MET A 101 -4.12 -0.21 -11.56
N VAL A 102 -3.55 -1.41 -11.44
CA VAL A 102 -2.33 -1.65 -10.63
C VAL A 102 -1.23 -2.19 -11.53
N ARG A 103 -0.01 -1.70 -11.31
CA ARG A 103 1.18 -2.15 -12.03
C ARG A 103 1.63 -3.52 -11.55
N GLU A 104 1.74 -4.45 -12.50
CA GLU A 104 2.29 -5.77 -12.28
C GLU A 104 3.83 -5.77 -12.37
N ALA A 105 4.46 -6.87 -11.93
CA ALA A 105 5.91 -7.02 -11.95
C ALA A 105 6.53 -6.94 -13.36
N ASN A 106 5.77 -7.25 -14.40
CA ASN A 106 6.17 -7.12 -15.80
C ASN A 106 6.03 -5.69 -16.34
N GLY A 107 5.57 -4.74 -15.51
CA GLY A 107 5.34 -3.33 -15.86
C GLY A 107 3.98 -3.03 -16.48
N ALA A 108 3.16 -4.03 -16.80
CA ALA A 108 1.82 -3.85 -17.35
C ALA A 108 0.83 -3.38 -16.27
N MET A 109 -0.20 -2.65 -16.69
CA MET A 109 -1.29 -2.21 -15.82
C MET A 109 -2.45 -3.20 -15.90
N ARG A 110 -2.97 -3.64 -14.75
CA ARG A 110 -4.12 -4.54 -14.65
C ARG A 110 -5.28 -3.90 -13.89
N THR A 111 -6.48 -3.97 -14.45
CA THR A 111 -7.72 -3.58 -13.76
C THR A 111 -7.95 -4.48 -12.54
N CYS A 112 -8.12 -3.86 -11.38
CA CYS A 112 -8.32 -4.55 -10.09
C CYS A 112 -9.70 -4.29 -9.49
N ALA A 113 -10.27 -3.11 -9.74
CA ALA A 113 -11.56 -2.73 -9.18
C ALA A 113 -12.24 -1.68 -10.04
N GLN A 114 -13.57 -1.62 -9.96
CA GLN A 114 -14.37 -0.55 -10.52
C GLN A 114 -14.77 0.43 -9.40
N THR A 115 -15.09 1.66 -9.78
CA THR A 115 -15.36 2.76 -8.85
C THR A 115 -16.59 3.54 -9.27
N ALA A 116 -17.28 4.11 -8.29
CA ALA A 116 -18.39 5.04 -8.45
C ALA A 116 -18.06 6.35 -7.71
N GLY A 117 -18.51 7.47 -8.28
CA GLY A 117 -18.24 8.82 -7.77
C GLY A 117 -17.10 9.50 -8.53
N SER A 118 -16.81 10.75 -8.16
CA SER A 118 -15.78 11.56 -8.81
C SER A 118 -14.72 12.04 -7.81
N PRO A 119 -13.53 12.45 -8.27
CA PRO A 119 -12.49 13.01 -7.41
C PRO A 119 -12.92 14.25 -6.59
N GLU A 120 -13.86 15.04 -7.10
CA GLU A 120 -14.42 16.21 -6.41
C GLU A 120 -15.45 15.82 -5.35
N GLY A 121 -15.95 14.59 -5.40
CA GLY A 121 -16.97 14.06 -4.52
C GLY A 121 -16.50 12.84 -3.71
N PRO A 122 -17.43 12.19 -3.00
CA PRO A 122 -17.16 10.91 -2.39
C PRO A 122 -17.01 9.82 -3.46
N MET A 123 -15.99 8.98 -3.31
CA MET A 123 -15.73 7.82 -4.13
C MET A 123 -15.98 6.53 -3.37
N ARG A 124 -16.32 5.46 -4.10
CA ARG A 124 -16.63 4.13 -3.56
C ARG A 124 -16.24 3.04 -4.55
N GLU A 125 -15.83 1.87 -4.07
CA GLU A 125 -15.62 0.70 -4.93
C GLU A 125 -16.97 0.12 -5.38
N GLN A 126 -17.10 -0.19 -6.67
CA GLN A 126 -18.18 -1.01 -7.20
C GLN A 126 -17.72 -2.48 -7.21
N SER A 127 -18.45 -3.33 -6.50
CA SER A 127 -18.17 -4.76 -6.44
C SER A 127 -19.46 -5.54 -6.24
N ASP A 128 -19.55 -6.71 -6.87
CA ASP A 128 -20.68 -7.63 -6.70
C ASP A 128 -20.75 -8.24 -5.29
N HIS A 129 -19.65 -8.13 -4.52
CA HIS A 129 -19.56 -8.62 -3.16
C HIS A 129 -19.20 -7.48 -2.21
N GLU A 130 -19.64 -7.60 -0.95
CA GLU A 130 -19.31 -6.59 0.05
C GLU A 130 -17.80 -6.61 0.36
N THR A 131 -17.17 -5.44 0.27
CA THR A 131 -15.77 -5.22 0.64
C THR A 131 -15.69 -4.04 1.62
N TRP A 132 -14.50 -3.85 2.19
CA TRP A 132 -14.24 -2.67 3.02
C TRP A 132 -14.45 -1.37 2.24
N ASN A 133 -14.03 -1.32 0.98
CA ASN A 133 -14.11 -0.14 0.11
C ASN A 133 -15.49 0.06 -0.53
N SER A 134 -16.27 -1.00 -0.77
CA SER A 134 -17.61 -0.87 -1.36
C SER A 134 -18.65 -0.42 -0.33
N THR A 135 -18.42 -0.67 0.96
CA THR A 135 -19.28 -0.21 2.04
C THR A 135 -19.03 1.24 2.47
N ARG A 136 -17.96 1.89 1.99
CA ARG A 136 -17.55 3.23 2.43
C ARG A 136 -17.47 4.20 1.27
N ALA A 137 -18.15 5.34 1.41
CA ALA A 137 -17.89 6.51 0.57
C ALA A 137 -16.79 7.35 1.22
N LEU A 138 -15.69 7.56 0.51
CA LEU A 138 -14.49 8.22 1.02
C LEU A 138 -14.13 9.41 0.12
N PRO A 139 -13.56 10.50 0.66
CA PRO A 139 -12.91 11.53 -0.15
C PRO A 139 -11.80 10.92 -1.02
N TYR A 140 -11.57 11.49 -2.20
CA TYR A 140 -10.61 11.00 -3.20
C TYR A 140 -9.27 10.50 -2.65
N GLY A 141 -8.53 11.33 -1.90
CA GLY A 141 -7.20 10.94 -1.39
C GLY A 141 -7.27 9.74 -0.41
N GLU A 142 -8.30 9.70 0.43
CA GLU A 142 -8.52 8.57 1.34
C GLU A 142 -8.92 7.30 0.58
N PHE A 143 -9.79 7.45 -0.42
CA PHE A 143 -10.22 6.36 -1.30
C PHE A 143 -9.02 5.76 -2.01
N MET A 144 -8.23 6.57 -2.73
CA MET A 144 -7.04 6.13 -3.45
C MET A 144 -6.01 5.49 -2.53
N ALA A 145 -5.72 6.10 -1.37
CA ALA A 145 -4.81 5.49 -0.39
C ALA A 145 -5.32 4.13 0.11
N SER A 146 -6.62 3.98 0.34
CA SER A 146 -7.19 2.70 0.78
C SER A 146 -7.13 1.61 -0.29
N MET A 147 -7.37 1.95 -1.57
CA MET A 147 -7.21 1.03 -2.69
C MET A 147 -5.75 0.61 -2.86
N PHE A 148 -4.82 1.57 -2.75
CA PHE A 148 -3.38 1.32 -2.80
C PHE A 148 -2.92 0.38 -1.67
N LEU A 149 -3.36 0.62 -0.44
CA LEU A 149 -3.05 -0.26 0.68
C LEU A 149 -3.51 -1.70 0.40
N ARG A 150 -4.76 -1.88 -0.06
CA ARG A 150 -5.33 -3.19 -0.34
C ARG A 150 -4.64 -3.91 -1.50
N TYR A 151 -4.58 -3.30 -2.67
CA TYR A 151 -4.14 -3.95 -3.89
C TYR A 151 -2.62 -3.93 -4.10
N VAL A 152 -1.90 -3.02 -3.46
CA VAL A 152 -0.45 -2.87 -3.66
C VAL A 152 0.35 -3.23 -2.41
N ILE A 153 -0.07 -2.84 -1.21
CA ILE A 153 0.72 -3.10 0.00
C ILE A 153 0.37 -4.47 0.61
N PHE A 154 -0.91 -4.78 0.78
CA PHE A 154 -1.34 -6.00 1.47
C PHE A 154 -1.24 -7.24 0.58
N ALA A 155 -1.64 -7.15 -0.70
CA ALA A 155 -1.50 -8.26 -1.65
C ALA A 155 -0.05 -8.74 -1.82
N ASN A 156 0.91 -7.82 -1.76
CA ASN A 156 2.34 -8.16 -1.79
C ASN A 156 2.86 -8.74 -0.47
N SER A 157 2.16 -8.46 0.65
CA SER A 157 2.53 -9.00 1.96
C SER A 157 2.21 -10.49 2.06
N GLU A 158 1.05 -10.94 1.56
CA GLU A 158 0.73 -12.38 1.48
C GLU A 158 1.70 -13.14 0.56
N SER A 159 2.04 -12.55 -0.59
CA SER A 159 3.02 -13.11 -1.52
C SER A 159 4.43 -13.21 -0.90
N ALA A 160 4.84 -12.20 -0.11
CA ALA A 160 6.11 -12.22 0.60
C ALA A 160 6.17 -13.28 1.70
N ILE A 161 5.07 -13.48 2.45
CA ILE A 161 4.97 -14.51 3.50
C ILE A 161 4.99 -15.91 2.88
N ALA A 162 4.24 -16.11 1.78
CA ALA A 162 4.24 -17.38 1.04
C ALA A 162 5.61 -17.73 0.46
N ASN A 163 6.35 -16.73 -0.06
CA ASN A 163 7.69 -16.93 -0.60
C ASN A 163 8.74 -17.23 0.49
N THR A 164 8.57 -16.76 1.73
CA THR A 164 9.46 -17.13 2.85
C THR A 164 9.17 -18.53 3.42
N ALA A 165 7.94 -19.01 3.34
CA ALA A 165 7.59 -20.36 3.81
C ALA A 165 8.14 -21.49 2.90
N GLY A 166 8.60 -21.15 1.69
CA GLY A 166 9.16 -22.10 0.72
C GLY A 166 10.68 -22.31 0.78
N VAL A 167 11.40 -21.64 1.69
CA VAL A 167 12.89 -21.66 1.72
C VAL A 167 13.47 -22.50 2.87
N ASP A 168 12.65 -22.99 3.81
CA ASP A 168 13.09 -23.79 4.97
C ASP A 168 13.33 -25.29 4.66
N GLY A 169 13.74 -25.61 3.43
CA GLY A 169 13.75 -27.00 2.93
C GLY A 169 15.02 -27.49 2.27
N LEU A 170 16.14 -26.77 2.29
CA LEU A 170 17.40 -27.23 1.68
C LEU A 170 18.62 -26.66 2.40
N ASP A 171 18.97 -27.24 3.56
CA ASP A 171 20.37 -27.38 3.99
C ASP A 171 20.45 -28.26 5.24
N ALA A 172 20.65 -29.56 5.02
CA ALA A 172 21.29 -30.46 5.96
C ALA A 172 22.32 -31.26 5.18
N ASP A 173 23.32 -30.55 4.68
CA ASP A 173 24.46 -31.10 3.98
C ASP A 173 25.35 -31.91 4.92
N MET A 174 26.03 -32.88 4.32
CA MET A 174 27.09 -33.73 4.87
C MET A 174 27.89 -33.14 6.04
N GLN A 175 27.96 -33.86 7.18
CA GLN A 175 29.23 -34.23 7.84
C GLN A 175 29.00 -35.16 9.06
N ASN A 176 29.34 -36.46 8.94
CA ASN A 176 30.36 -37.07 9.79
C ASN A 176 30.57 -38.55 9.45
N VAL A 177 31.79 -38.83 9.03
CA VAL A 177 32.40 -40.16 8.90
C VAL A 177 33.23 -40.41 10.17
N VAL A 178 33.26 -41.68 10.59
CA VAL A 178 34.32 -42.38 11.36
C VAL A 178 34.08 -42.65 12.87
N ASP A 179 33.94 -43.96 13.13
CA ASP A 179 34.31 -44.81 14.27
C ASP A 179 33.66 -44.69 15.66
N LYS A 180 33.00 -45.80 16.08
CA LYS A 180 33.56 -46.71 17.10
C LYS A 180 32.86 -48.08 17.21
N ILE A 181 33.69 -49.09 16.90
CA ILE A 181 33.77 -50.51 17.29
C ILE A 181 33.16 -50.93 18.67
N LYS A 182 32.55 -52.15 18.68
CA LYS A 182 32.23 -53.13 19.78
C LYS A 182 31.18 -52.70 20.82
N LEU A 183 30.35 -53.56 21.44
CA LEU A 183 30.30 -55.00 21.81
C LEU A 183 28.81 -55.28 22.15
N VAL A 184 28.15 -56.43 21.92
CA VAL A 184 28.26 -57.78 22.52
C VAL A 184 27.43 -58.74 21.66
#